data_AF-A0A9W4UW39-F1
#
_entry.id   AF-A0A9W4UW39-F1
#
_cell.length_a   1.000
_cell.length_b   1.000
_cell.length_c   1.000
_cell.angle_alpha   90.00
_cell.angle_beta   90.00
_cell.angle_gamma   90.00
#
_symmetry.space_group_name_H-M   'P 1'
#
loop_
_entity.id
_entity.type
_entity.pdbx_description
1 polymer ?
#
loop_
_entity_poly.entity_id
_entity_poly.type
_entity_poly.pdbx_seq_one_letter_code
_entity_poly.pdbx_strand_id
1 'polypeptide(L)'
;MVTPMPHANADARDSTDPYAASDIYRALGVMGPFVTMDDDLYLTVNGTAALLDPGISALHVTIAHDYALHNNAMIGAMHGSLGRVNELEPGNSELAAAVEDFVGGKFRNFINRGDPDQSAMSVVTASHPIRSGHDAARAGGPFGMYGHVPAYHGLPGTVCGGSGDDPHKEPPERPVGSFLTKAAAILDLLDAGYHKVPLYATGLQQFGGNYGNDYAKTASAYGCNSGEFRDQVVIKPSGSTYYHNTQGPEPNPEVFSYPMPVWWWAGYVLAWHWAN
;
A
#
# COMPACT_ATOMS: atom_id res chain seq x y z
N MET A 1 43.62 -12.75 -15.99
CA MET A 1 43.04 -11.54 -16.59
C MET A 1 41.56 -11.79 -16.74
N VAL A 2 40.74 -11.13 -15.93
CA VAL A 2 39.28 -11.21 -15.99
C VAL A 2 38.82 -10.09 -16.90
N THR A 3 38.16 -10.44 -18.01
CA THR A 3 37.56 -9.48 -18.92
C THR A 3 36.44 -8.74 -18.18
N PRO A 4 36.39 -7.40 -18.16
CA PRO A 4 35.25 -6.69 -17.58
C PRO A 4 34.00 -7.02 -18.39
N MET A 5 32.90 -7.35 -17.71
CA MET A 5 31.60 -7.45 -18.36
C MET A 5 31.19 -6.06 -18.90
N PRO A 6 30.61 -5.98 -20.10
CA PRO A 6 30.07 -4.73 -20.60
C PRO A 6 28.91 -4.29 -19.72
N HIS A 7 29.02 -3.10 -19.14
CA HIS A 7 27.92 -2.40 -18.48
C HIS A 7 26.84 -2.10 -19.51
N ALA A 8 25.81 -2.94 -19.57
CA ALA A 8 24.61 -2.66 -20.33
C ALA A 8 23.77 -1.60 -19.59
N ASN A 9 23.60 -0.46 -20.27
CA ASN A 9 22.51 0.52 -20.15
C ASN A 9 22.35 1.28 -18.83
N ALA A 10 23.12 2.37 -18.70
CA ALA A 10 22.85 3.47 -17.77
C ALA A 10 21.88 4.54 -18.33
N ASP A 11 21.44 4.42 -19.59
CA ASP A 11 20.66 5.47 -20.29
C ASP A 11 19.16 5.54 -19.91
N ALA A 12 18.65 4.62 -19.09
CA ALA A 12 17.22 4.61 -18.71
C ALA A 12 16.90 5.36 -17.41
N ARG A 13 17.89 5.85 -16.66
CA ARG A 13 17.65 6.50 -15.35
C ARG A 13 17.24 7.98 -15.44
N ASP A 14 17.54 8.66 -16.56
CA ASP A 14 17.31 10.10 -16.73
C ASP A 14 15.98 10.47 -17.42
N SER A 15 15.20 9.50 -17.92
CA SER A 15 13.88 9.81 -18.43
C SER A 15 12.93 10.10 -17.26
N THR A 16 12.27 11.27 -17.31
CA THR A 16 11.14 11.62 -16.43
C THR A 16 9.81 11.15 -17.00
N ASP A 17 9.84 10.41 -18.11
CA ASP A 17 8.64 9.86 -18.72
C ASP A 17 8.05 8.78 -17.82
N PRO A 18 6.72 8.74 -17.70
CA PRO A 18 6.06 7.78 -16.86
C PRO A 18 6.12 6.40 -17.52
N TYR A 19 6.31 5.37 -16.70
CA TYR A 19 6.21 4.01 -17.18
C TYR A 19 4.79 3.72 -17.70
N ALA A 20 4.66 2.83 -18.68
CA ALA A 20 3.35 2.32 -19.04
C ALA A 20 2.74 1.59 -17.84
N ALA A 21 1.43 1.75 -17.61
CA ALA A 21 0.77 1.11 -16.48
C ALA A 21 0.97 -0.42 -16.49
N SER A 22 0.88 -1.04 -17.67
CA SER A 22 1.10 -2.47 -17.88
C SER A 22 2.52 -2.93 -17.50
N ASP A 23 3.54 -2.12 -17.77
CA ASP A 23 4.92 -2.41 -17.37
C ASP A 23 5.10 -2.29 -15.85
N ILE A 24 4.48 -1.29 -15.23
CA ILE A 24 4.46 -1.15 -13.77
C ILE A 24 3.84 -2.38 -13.13
N TYR A 25 2.61 -2.74 -13.53
CA TYR A 25 1.92 -3.90 -12.98
C TYR A 25 2.69 -5.20 -13.19
N ARG A 26 3.28 -5.41 -14.37
CA ARG A 26 4.09 -6.59 -14.65
C ARG A 26 5.35 -6.62 -13.78
N ALA A 27 6.08 -5.51 -13.71
CA ALA A 27 7.30 -5.40 -12.93
C ALA A 27 7.04 -5.67 -11.45
N LEU A 28 6.02 -5.01 -10.90
CA LEU A 28 5.51 -5.28 -9.57
C LEU A 28 5.21 -6.78 -9.46
N GLY A 29 4.31 -7.34 -10.26
CA GLY A 29 3.89 -8.75 -10.18
C GLY A 29 5.01 -9.79 -10.16
N VAL A 30 6.19 -9.49 -10.73
CA VAL A 30 7.36 -10.39 -10.75
C VAL A 30 8.47 -10.03 -9.76
N MET A 31 8.31 -9.00 -8.91
CA MET A 31 9.42 -8.50 -8.08
C MET A 31 9.73 -9.33 -6.83
N GLY A 32 8.76 -10.13 -6.37
CA GLY A 32 8.86 -10.93 -5.14
C GLY A 32 10.14 -11.78 -4.99
N PRO A 33 10.66 -12.45 -6.05
CA PRO A 33 11.88 -13.25 -5.95
C PRO A 33 13.17 -12.45 -5.74
N PHE A 34 13.19 -11.14 -6.03
CA PHE A 34 14.41 -10.34 -6.04
C PHE A 34 14.30 -9.00 -5.30
N VAL A 35 13.15 -8.73 -4.66
CA VAL A 35 12.97 -7.60 -3.76
C VAL A 35 12.74 -8.11 -2.34
N THR A 36 13.52 -7.58 -1.41
CA THR A 36 13.43 -7.87 0.02
C THR A 36 13.21 -6.60 0.82
N MET A 37 12.83 -6.74 2.08
CA MET A 37 12.76 -5.63 3.03
C MET A 37 13.90 -5.80 4.03
N ASP A 38 14.64 -4.73 4.33
CA ASP A 38 15.69 -4.76 5.36
C ASP A 38 15.14 -4.48 6.78
N ASP A 39 16.03 -4.43 7.76
CA ASP A 39 15.67 -4.24 9.17
C ASP A 39 15.06 -2.86 9.47
N ASP A 40 15.27 -1.87 8.59
CA ASP A 40 14.73 -0.52 8.68
C ASP A 40 13.45 -0.34 7.84
N LEU A 41 12.87 -1.45 7.38
CA LEU A 41 11.69 -1.53 6.51
C LEU A 41 11.91 -0.97 5.10
N TYR A 42 13.16 -0.74 4.68
CA TYR A 42 13.45 -0.29 3.34
C TYR A 42 13.40 -1.45 2.34
N LEU A 43 12.83 -1.17 1.18
CA LEU A 43 12.88 -2.08 0.04
C LEU A 43 14.29 -2.10 -0.54
N THR A 44 14.81 -3.32 -0.70
CA THR A 44 16.12 -3.61 -1.29
C THR A 44 15.94 -4.49 -2.51
N VAL A 45 16.56 -4.11 -3.63
CA VAL A 45 16.41 -4.80 -4.92
C VAL A 45 17.71 -5.51 -5.28
N ASN A 46 17.65 -6.83 -5.42
CA ASN A 46 18.76 -7.66 -5.85
C ASN A 46 18.72 -7.86 -7.37
N GLY A 47 19.23 -6.86 -8.11
CA GLY A 47 19.26 -6.91 -9.57
C GLY A 47 20.03 -8.12 -10.14
N THR A 48 21.03 -8.64 -9.42
CA THR A 48 21.75 -9.85 -9.85
C THR A 48 20.85 -11.09 -9.78
N ALA A 49 20.10 -11.26 -8.68
CA ALA A 49 19.15 -12.37 -8.55
C ALA A 49 18.02 -12.26 -9.58
N ALA A 50 17.55 -11.04 -9.85
CA ALA A 50 16.51 -10.77 -10.84
C ALA A 50 16.91 -11.26 -12.24
N LEU A 51 18.15 -10.99 -12.66
CA LEU A 51 18.66 -11.38 -13.97
C LEU A 51 18.95 -12.88 -14.13
N LEU A 52 18.80 -13.68 -13.07
CA LEU A 52 18.87 -15.14 -13.18
C LEU A 52 17.55 -15.76 -13.69
N ASP A 53 16.44 -15.04 -13.60
CA ASP A 53 15.14 -15.48 -14.10
C ASP A 53 14.91 -14.95 -15.53
N PRO A 54 14.75 -15.83 -16.54
CA PRO A 54 14.52 -15.41 -17.92
C PRO A 54 13.18 -14.67 -18.14
N GLY A 55 12.23 -14.75 -17.20
CA GLY A 55 10.98 -14.01 -17.21
C GLY A 55 11.10 -12.56 -16.74
N ILE A 56 12.26 -12.17 -16.20
CA ILE A 56 12.49 -10.83 -15.65
C ILE A 56 13.34 -10.01 -16.60
N SER A 57 12.75 -8.93 -17.14
CA SER A 57 13.44 -8.00 -18.03
C SER A 57 14.24 -6.95 -17.25
N ALA A 58 15.22 -6.32 -17.90
CA ALA A 58 15.92 -5.16 -17.34
C ALA A 58 14.97 -3.99 -17.00
N LEU A 59 13.85 -3.87 -17.71
CA LEU A 59 12.82 -2.88 -17.41
C LEU A 59 12.13 -3.19 -16.08
N HIS A 60 11.81 -4.46 -15.79
CA HIS A 60 11.23 -4.85 -14.50
C HIS A 60 12.16 -4.51 -13.34
N VAL A 61 13.46 -4.77 -13.50
CA VAL A 61 14.47 -4.46 -12.48
C VAL A 61 14.58 -2.96 -12.26
N THR A 62 14.56 -2.16 -13.34
CA THR A 62 14.56 -0.70 -13.25
C THR A 62 13.33 -0.17 -12.52
N ILE A 63 12.13 -0.63 -12.88
CA ILE A 63 10.88 -0.23 -12.23
C ILE A 63 10.90 -0.62 -10.74
N ALA A 64 11.39 -1.82 -10.40
CA ALA A 64 11.50 -2.26 -9.01
C ALA A 64 12.45 -1.37 -8.20
N HIS A 65 13.58 -0.95 -8.78
CA HIS A 65 14.51 -0.01 -8.15
C HIS A 65 13.88 1.35 -7.90
N ASP A 66 13.21 1.91 -8.90
CA ASP A 66 12.57 3.22 -8.78
C ASP A 66 11.41 3.14 -7.77
N TYR A 67 10.62 2.06 -7.78
CA TYR A 67 9.57 1.83 -6.78
C TYR A 67 10.14 1.74 -5.35
N ALA A 68 11.21 0.98 -5.17
CA ALA A 68 11.90 0.87 -3.88
C ALA A 68 12.43 2.24 -3.42
N LEU A 69 13.00 3.03 -4.32
CA LEU A 69 13.48 4.38 -4.01
C LEU A 69 12.36 5.29 -3.51
N HIS A 70 11.20 5.32 -4.19
CA HIS A 70 10.07 6.13 -3.74
C HIS A 70 9.50 5.64 -2.40
N ASN A 71 9.36 4.31 -2.21
CA ASN A 71 8.88 3.75 -0.96
C ASN A 71 9.80 4.12 0.21
N ASN A 72 11.11 3.99 0.00
CA ASN A 72 12.12 4.32 1.00
C ASN A 72 12.16 5.83 1.29
N ALA A 73 11.95 6.68 0.29
CA ALA A 73 11.83 8.13 0.48
C ALA A 73 10.62 8.49 1.35
N MET A 74 9.47 7.86 1.14
CA MET A 74 8.29 8.05 1.99
C MET A 74 8.57 7.60 3.43
N ILE A 75 9.15 6.40 3.62
CA ILE A 75 9.55 5.88 4.94
C ILE A 75 10.52 6.85 5.64
N GLY A 76 11.56 7.29 4.94
CA GLY A 76 12.55 8.24 5.45
C GLY A 76 11.91 9.56 5.91
N ALA A 77 11.03 10.13 5.09
CA ALA A 77 10.32 11.37 5.43
C ALA A 77 9.40 11.23 6.65
N MET A 78 8.84 10.05 6.88
CA MET A 78 8.05 9.78 8.10
C MET A 78 8.92 9.59 9.34
N HIS A 79 10.08 8.95 9.21
CA HIS A 79 11.03 8.80 10.32
C HIS A 79 11.69 10.12 10.72
N GLY A 80 12.00 10.99 9.73
CA GLY A 80 12.59 12.31 9.96
C GLY A 80 11.65 13.33 10.62
N SER A 81 10.34 13.09 10.54
CA SER A 81 9.30 14.03 10.97
C SER A 81 8.69 13.69 12.34
N LEU A 82 9.48 13.16 13.29
CA LEU A 82 9.03 12.83 14.65
C LEU A 82 8.13 13.94 15.25
N GLY A 83 6.82 13.66 15.32
CA GLY A 83 5.78 14.56 15.84
C GLY A 83 4.91 15.30 14.79
N ARG A 84 5.19 15.17 13.49
CA ARG A 84 4.48 15.88 12.39
C ARG A 84 3.99 14.98 11.24
N VAL A 85 4.00 13.66 11.41
CA VAL A 85 3.39 12.68 10.49
C VAL A 85 1.92 12.94 10.14
N ASN A 86 1.25 13.84 10.87
CA ASN A 86 -0.13 14.24 10.64
C ASN A 86 -0.30 15.45 9.72
N GLU A 87 0.76 16.06 9.18
CA GLU A 87 0.69 17.30 8.38
C GLU A 87 1.55 17.15 7.10
N LEU A 88 0.95 16.96 5.90
CA LEU A 88 1.67 16.91 4.61
C LEU A 88 2.29 18.28 4.31
N GLU A 89 1.53 19.36 4.53
CA GLU A 89 2.02 20.74 4.45
C GLU A 89 1.28 21.61 5.47
N PRO A 90 1.96 22.54 6.18
CA PRO A 90 3.40 22.83 6.17
C PRO A 90 4.23 21.92 7.11
N GLY A 91 3.66 20.85 7.65
CA GLY A 91 4.29 20.08 8.72
C GLY A 91 5.32 19.03 8.28
N ASN A 92 5.31 18.57 7.03
CA ASN A 92 6.20 17.53 6.52
C ASN A 92 6.41 17.61 4.99
N SER A 93 7.14 18.64 4.56
CA SER A 93 7.42 18.89 3.14
C SER A 93 8.22 17.78 2.45
N GLU A 94 8.99 17.01 3.19
CA GLU A 94 9.71 15.85 2.66
C GLU A 94 8.73 14.73 2.26
N LEU A 95 7.72 14.47 3.08
CA LEU A 95 6.70 13.46 2.76
C LEU A 95 5.80 13.95 1.63
N ALA A 96 5.43 15.23 1.62
CA ALA A 96 4.69 15.81 0.51
C ALA A 96 5.45 15.68 -0.81
N ALA A 97 6.75 15.99 -0.83
CA ALA A 97 7.58 15.83 -2.01
C ALA A 97 7.70 14.36 -2.45
N ALA A 98 7.90 13.42 -1.51
CA ALA A 98 7.98 11.99 -1.84
C ALA A 98 6.66 11.44 -2.42
N VAL A 99 5.52 11.86 -1.86
CA VAL A 99 4.19 11.51 -2.37
C VAL A 99 3.94 12.15 -3.73
N GLU A 100 4.27 13.44 -3.91
CA GLU A 100 4.12 14.13 -5.19
C GLU A 100 5.00 13.51 -6.29
N ASP A 101 6.23 13.10 -5.96
CA ASP A 101 7.13 12.42 -6.87
C ASP A 101 6.60 11.03 -7.27
N PHE A 102 6.03 10.27 -6.32
CA PHE A 102 5.36 9.00 -6.64
C PHE A 102 4.10 9.21 -7.50
N VAL A 103 3.29 10.22 -7.18
CA VAL A 103 1.99 10.47 -7.82
C VAL A 103 2.09 11.16 -9.17
N GLY A 104 3.02 12.10 -9.31
CA GLY A 104 3.23 12.93 -10.50
C GLY A 104 4.43 12.50 -11.37
N GLY A 105 5.33 11.69 -10.83
CA GLY A 105 6.54 11.24 -11.50
C GLY A 105 6.33 9.97 -12.34
N LYS A 106 7.32 9.07 -12.28
CA LYS A 106 7.41 7.88 -13.15
C LYS A 106 6.25 6.90 -12.97
N PHE A 107 5.59 6.92 -11.80
CA PHE A 107 4.48 6.03 -11.45
C PHE A 107 3.09 6.64 -11.67
N ARG A 108 2.96 7.87 -12.21
CA ARG A 108 1.64 8.51 -12.37
C ARG A 108 0.62 7.71 -13.19
N ASN A 109 1.08 6.87 -14.12
CA ASN A 109 0.20 6.01 -14.92
C ASN A 109 -0.32 4.78 -14.15
N PHE A 110 0.34 4.37 -13.06
CA PHE A 110 -0.18 3.35 -12.15
C PHE A 110 -1.47 3.84 -11.46
N ILE A 111 -1.55 5.15 -11.24
CA ILE A 111 -2.55 5.82 -10.42
C ILE A 111 -3.75 6.26 -11.26
N ASN A 112 -3.49 6.76 -12.47
CA ASN A 112 -4.53 7.22 -13.38
C ASN A 112 -5.18 6.03 -14.11
N ARG A 113 -6.26 5.48 -13.52
CA ARG A 113 -7.08 4.34 -14.03
C ARG A 113 -7.77 4.56 -15.41
N GLY A 114 -7.40 5.59 -16.17
CA GLY A 114 -7.99 5.91 -17.46
C GLY A 114 -7.42 5.15 -18.66
N ASP A 115 -6.43 4.27 -18.47
CA ASP A 115 -5.77 3.56 -19.57
C ASP A 115 -6.59 2.30 -19.99
N PRO A 116 -7.13 2.26 -21.23
CA PRO A 116 -7.97 1.14 -21.71
C PRO A 116 -7.24 -0.21 -21.84
N ASP A 117 -5.90 -0.26 -21.77
CA ASP A 117 -5.11 -1.49 -21.92
C ASP A 117 -5.07 -2.42 -20.68
N GLN A 118 -5.78 -2.07 -19.59
CA GLN A 118 -5.83 -2.87 -18.36
C GLN A 118 -6.53 -4.24 -18.51
N SER A 119 -7.24 -4.49 -19.62
CA SER A 119 -7.90 -5.77 -19.90
C SER A 119 -6.95 -6.91 -20.28
N ALA A 120 -5.68 -6.62 -20.58
CA ALA A 120 -4.69 -7.62 -21.02
C ALA A 120 -3.99 -8.38 -19.87
N MET A 121 -4.27 -8.06 -18.61
CA MET A 121 -3.59 -8.66 -17.44
C MET A 121 -4.07 -10.07 -17.04
N SER A 122 -5.05 -10.64 -17.75
CA SER A 122 -5.62 -11.97 -17.46
C SER A 122 -4.62 -13.16 -17.55
N VAL A 123 -3.37 -12.97 -17.95
CA VAL A 123 -2.50 -14.08 -18.43
C VAL A 123 -1.22 -14.32 -17.60
N VAL A 124 -0.87 -13.53 -16.58
CA VAL A 124 0.33 -13.82 -15.75
C VAL A 124 -0.04 -14.45 -14.41
N THR A 125 -0.84 -15.51 -14.47
CA THR A 125 -0.76 -16.59 -13.47
C THR A 125 0.49 -17.42 -13.80
N ALA A 126 1.67 -16.90 -13.47
CA ALA A 126 2.89 -17.69 -13.51
C ALA A 126 2.85 -18.73 -12.38
N SER A 127 2.26 -19.84 -12.77
CA SER A 127 2.29 -21.17 -12.19
C SER A 127 3.70 -21.55 -11.69
N HIS A 128 4.03 -21.17 -10.46
CA HIS A 128 4.90 -22.00 -9.63
C HIS A 128 4.05 -22.53 -8.49
N PRO A 129 3.71 -23.83 -8.48
CA PRO A 129 3.07 -24.42 -7.31
C PRO A 129 4.06 -24.29 -6.15
N ILE A 130 3.75 -23.42 -5.20
CA ILE A 130 4.24 -23.61 -3.83
C ILE A 130 3.69 -24.97 -3.43
N ARG A 131 4.53 -26.00 -3.48
CA ARG A 131 4.17 -27.35 -3.07
C ARG A 131 3.54 -27.25 -1.68
N SER A 132 2.24 -27.55 -1.58
CA SER A 132 1.60 -27.82 -0.31
C SER A 132 2.17 -29.16 0.22
N GLY A 133 3.36 -29.06 0.80
CA GLY A 133 3.78 -30.01 1.80
C GLY A 133 2.91 -29.76 3.02
N HIS A 134 1.80 -30.49 3.11
CA HIS A 134 1.27 -30.87 4.41
C HIS A 134 2.43 -31.39 5.25
N ASP A 135 2.91 -30.57 6.19
CA ASP A 135 3.27 -31.02 7.52
C ASP A 135 3.34 -29.81 8.45
N ALA A 136 2.45 -29.84 9.44
CA ALA A 136 2.48 -28.98 10.58
C ALA A 136 3.82 -29.16 11.32
N ALA A 137 4.72 -28.19 11.20
CA ALA A 137 5.83 -28.03 12.12
C ALA A 137 5.99 -26.56 12.47
N ARG A 138 5.49 -26.21 13.66
CA ARG A 138 5.96 -25.07 14.45
C ARG A 138 7.50 -25.13 14.48
N ALA A 139 8.17 -24.25 13.77
CA ALA A 139 9.58 -24.00 13.94
C ALA A 139 9.78 -22.49 14.08
N GLY A 140 9.72 -22.01 15.32
CA GLY A 140 10.30 -20.73 15.68
C GLY A 140 11.81 -20.81 15.50
N GLY A 141 12.32 -20.14 14.47
CA GLY A 141 13.72 -19.74 14.39
C GLY A 141 13.93 -18.40 15.13
N PRO A 142 15.18 -18.04 15.48
CA PRO A 142 15.49 -16.84 16.27
C PRO A 142 15.26 -15.50 15.54
N PHE A 143 14.71 -15.52 14.33
CA PHE A 143 14.31 -14.34 13.56
C PHE A 143 12.80 -14.38 13.31
N GLY A 144 12.02 -14.21 14.37
CA GLY A 144 10.55 -14.22 14.37
C GLY A 144 9.92 -12.94 13.80
N MET A 145 10.34 -12.51 12.62
CA MET A 145 9.62 -11.53 11.81
C MET A 145 9.23 -12.20 10.48
N TYR A 146 8.14 -11.76 9.87
CA TYR A 146 7.36 -12.46 8.83
C TYR A 146 6.40 -13.51 9.41
N GLY A 147 5.32 -13.03 10.01
CA GLY A 147 4.06 -13.78 9.98
C GLY A 147 3.64 -13.90 8.52
N HIS A 148 3.99 -15.01 7.87
CA HIS A 148 3.33 -15.43 6.64
C HIS A 148 1.84 -15.53 6.97
N VAL A 149 1.07 -14.48 6.64
CA VAL A 149 -0.37 -14.60 6.56
C VAL A 149 -0.62 -15.71 5.55
N PRO A 150 -1.25 -16.84 5.93
CA PRO A 150 -1.51 -17.88 4.96
C PRO A 150 -2.39 -17.26 3.89
N ALA A 151 -2.04 -17.45 2.61
CA ALA A 151 -2.88 -17.10 1.49
C ALA A 151 -4.16 -17.95 1.56
N TYR A 152 -5.09 -17.54 2.43
CA TYR A 152 -6.43 -18.06 2.48
C TYR A 152 -7.18 -17.30 1.41
N HIS A 153 -7.43 -17.96 0.28
CA HIS A 153 -8.60 -17.90 -0.59
C HIS A 153 -8.21 -18.42 -1.99
N GLY A 154 -9.19 -19.00 -2.69
CA GLY A 154 -9.00 -19.97 -3.77
C GLY A 154 -8.42 -19.45 -5.10
N LEU A 155 -7.92 -18.21 -5.14
CA LEU A 155 -7.34 -17.60 -6.34
C LEU A 155 -5.85 -17.31 -6.10
N PRO A 156 -4.94 -17.83 -6.95
CA PRO A 156 -3.53 -17.47 -6.90
C PRO A 156 -3.37 -15.95 -6.97
N GLY A 157 -2.61 -15.36 -6.05
CA GLY A 157 -2.29 -13.92 -6.06
C GLY A 157 -3.16 -13.03 -5.16
N THR A 158 -4.17 -13.55 -4.45
CA THR A 158 -4.89 -12.78 -3.43
C THR A 158 -4.23 -12.88 -2.07
N VAL A 159 -4.20 -11.78 -1.32
CA VAL A 159 -3.72 -11.72 0.07
C VAL A 159 -4.78 -10.99 0.87
N CYS A 160 -5.07 -11.50 2.07
CA CYS A 160 -6.17 -10.98 2.88
C CYS A 160 -7.51 -10.92 2.11
N GLY A 161 -7.78 -11.88 1.21
CA GLY A 161 -9.03 -11.91 0.45
C GLY A 161 -9.18 -10.89 -0.69
N GLY A 162 -8.11 -10.16 -1.06
CA GLY A 162 -8.17 -9.24 -2.20
C GLY A 162 -6.87 -9.12 -2.99
N SER A 163 -6.96 -8.53 -4.17
CA SER A 163 -5.85 -8.17 -5.05
C SER A 163 -6.26 -7.01 -5.98
N GLY A 164 -5.35 -6.58 -6.86
CA GLY A 164 -5.71 -5.61 -7.91
C GLY A 164 -6.81 -6.11 -8.86
N ASP A 165 -6.81 -7.41 -9.16
CA ASP A 165 -7.78 -8.04 -10.08
C ASP A 165 -9.07 -8.49 -9.40
N ASP A 166 -9.03 -8.69 -8.08
CA ASP A 166 -10.17 -9.04 -7.23
C ASP A 166 -10.23 -8.09 -6.02
N PRO A 167 -10.60 -6.81 -6.23
CA PRO A 167 -10.60 -5.84 -5.16
C PRO A 167 -11.73 -6.12 -4.18
N HIS A 168 -11.47 -5.84 -2.89
CA HIS A 168 -12.51 -5.89 -1.88
C HIS A 168 -13.68 -5.00 -2.27
N LYS A 169 -14.91 -5.44 -1.99
CA LYS A 169 -16.08 -4.60 -2.18
C LYS A 169 -16.12 -3.49 -1.12
N GLU A 170 -16.41 -2.26 -1.55
CA GLU A 170 -16.64 -1.14 -0.64
C GLU A 170 -17.79 -1.44 0.34
N PRO A 171 -17.55 -1.41 1.66
CA PRO A 171 -18.61 -1.53 2.65
C PRO A 171 -19.56 -0.32 2.56
N PRO A 172 -20.88 -0.49 2.74
CA PRO A 172 -21.80 0.64 2.72
C PRO A 172 -21.59 1.55 3.93
N GLU A 173 -21.60 2.85 3.70
CA GLU A 173 -21.62 3.84 4.78
C GLU A 173 -22.92 3.77 5.59
N ARG A 174 -22.81 3.96 6.91
CA ARG A 174 -23.95 3.96 7.83
C ARG A 174 -23.88 5.12 8.82
N PRO A 175 -24.87 6.03 8.82
CA PRO A 175 -24.96 7.09 9.82
C PRO A 175 -25.39 6.52 11.17
N VAL A 176 -24.64 6.82 12.23
CA VAL A 176 -24.96 6.44 13.61
C VAL A 176 -24.76 7.61 14.57
N GLY A 177 -25.52 7.60 15.66
CA GLY A 177 -25.46 8.61 16.71
C GLY A 177 -26.05 9.96 16.32
N SER A 178 -26.19 10.83 17.32
CA SER A 178 -26.52 12.24 17.15
C SER A 178 -25.91 13.01 18.31
N PHE A 179 -25.00 13.94 18.00
CA PHE A 179 -24.19 14.65 18.95
C PHE A 179 -24.43 16.14 18.84
N LEU A 180 -24.63 16.82 19.97
CA LEU A 180 -24.87 18.27 19.99
C LEU A 180 -23.65 19.08 19.53
N THR A 181 -22.45 18.55 19.72
CA THR A 181 -21.20 19.22 19.34
C THR A 181 -20.25 18.25 18.67
N LYS A 182 -19.36 18.78 17.82
CA LYS A 182 -18.27 17.99 17.22
C LYS A 182 -17.36 17.40 18.29
N ALA A 183 -17.09 18.14 19.37
CA ALA A 183 -16.25 17.66 20.47
C ALA A 183 -16.85 16.42 21.16
N ALA A 184 -18.17 16.40 21.37
CA ALA A 184 -18.85 15.22 21.90
C ALA A 184 -18.74 14.02 20.96
N ALA A 185 -18.91 14.22 19.65
CA ALA A 185 -18.72 13.17 18.65
C ALA A 185 -17.28 12.64 18.61
N ILE A 186 -16.27 13.49 18.81
CA ILE A 186 -14.86 13.08 18.88
C ILE A 186 -14.61 12.25 20.14
N LEU A 187 -15.05 12.72 21.31
CA LEU A 187 -14.83 12.02 22.58
C LEU A 187 -15.45 10.62 22.57
N ASP A 188 -16.65 10.47 22.01
CA ASP A 188 -17.31 9.16 21.84
C ASP A 188 -16.45 8.17 21.01
N LEU A 189 -15.80 8.65 19.95
CA LEU A 189 -14.89 7.82 19.14
C LEU A 189 -13.61 7.45 19.87
N LEU A 190 -13.01 8.41 20.58
CA LEU A 190 -11.79 8.15 21.36
C LEU A 190 -12.07 7.13 22.48
N ASP A 191 -13.23 7.24 23.15
CA ASP A 191 -13.67 6.28 24.18
C ASP A 191 -13.95 4.88 23.60
N ALA A 192 -14.41 4.81 22.34
CA ALA A 192 -14.60 3.55 21.61
C ALA A 192 -13.28 2.93 21.07
N GLY A 193 -12.15 3.61 21.28
CA GLY A 193 -10.82 3.17 20.88
C GLY A 193 -10.47 3.46 19.43
N TYR A 194 -11.14 4.43 18.80
CA TYR A 194 -10.71 4.97 17.52
C TYR A 194 -9.59 5.99 17.72
N HIS A 195 -8.68 6.08 16.75
CA HIS A 195 -7.68 7.13 16.66
C HIS A 195 -7.93 8.01 15.45
N LYS A 196 -7.40 9.23 15.48
CA LYS A 196 -7.46 10.15 14.34
C LYS A 196 -6.51 9.65 13.25
N VAL A 197 -7.01 9.54 12.03
CA VAL A 197 -6.24 9.03 10.89
C VAL A 197 -5.16 10.06 10.49
N PRO A 198 -3.91 9.63 10.31
CA PRO A 198 -2.83 10.50 9.87
C PRO A 198 -3.09 10.99 8.46
N LEU A 199 -2.62 12.19 8.15
CA LEU A 199 -3.01 12.88 6.93
C LEU A 199 -2.69 12.12 5.65
N TYR A 200 -1.52 11.50 5.57
CA TYR A 200 -1.10 10.70 4.42
C TYR A 200 -2.07 9.54 4.12
N ALA A 201 -2.77 9.04 5.14
CA ALA A 201 -3.69 7.91 5.05
C ALA A 201 -5.15 8.35 4.85
N THR A 202 -5.45 9.65 4.89
CA THR A 202 -6.84 10.10 4.71
C THR A 202 -7.34 9.99 3.26
N GLY A 203 -6.46 9.70 2.29
CA GLY A 203 -6.77 9.55 0.86
C GLY A 203 -7.33 10.80 0.16
N LEU A 204 -7.71 11.84 0.93
CA LEU A 204 -8.71 12.82 0.55
C LEU A 204 -8.24 14.27 0.59
N GLN A 205 -7.03 14.57 1.10
CA GLN A 205 -6.57 15.97 1.12
C GLN A 205 -6.24 16.50 -0.29
N GLN A 206 -5.75 15.66 -1.21
CA GLN A 206 -5.44 16.08 -2.59
C GLN A 206 -6.68 16.48 -3.41
N PHE A 207 -7.91 16.15 -2.98
CA PHE A 207 -9.16 16.46 -3.70
C PHE A 207 -10.23 17.19 -2.87
N GLY A 208 -9.86 17.78 -1.72
CA GLY A 208 -10.77 18.62 -0.93
C GLY A 208 -11.65 17.89 0.08
N GLY A 209 -11.26 16.69 0.53
CA GLY A 209 -12.02 15.92 1.52
C GLY A 209 -11.70 16.21 2.99
N ASN A 210 -12.28 15.38 3.87
CA ASN A 210 -12.56 15.69 5.28
C ASN A 210 -11.36 15.50 6.23
N TYR A 211 -10.19 16.04 5.86
CA TYR A 211 -9.05 16.03 6.76
C TYR A 211 -9.44 16.65 8.11
N GLY A 212 -9.16 15.93 9.20
CA GLY A 212 -9.54 16.32 10.56
C GLY A 212 -10.84 15.70 11.10
N ASN A 213 -11.61 14.99 10.27
CA ASN A 213 -12.83 14.28 10.71
C ASN A 213 -12.77 12.76 10.51
N ASP A 214 -11.68 12.24 9.96
CA ASP A 214 -11.49 10.80 9.72
C ASP A 214 -10.82 10.13 10.92
N TYR A 215 -11.47 9.08 11.42
CA TYR A 215 -11.05 8.28 12.56
C TYR A 215 -11.09 6.80 12.18
N ALA A 216 -10.15 6.03 12.70
CA ALA A 216 -10.00 4.63 12.38
C ALA A 216 -9.80 3.79 13.63
N LYS A 217 -10.17 2.52 13.52
CA LYS A 217 -9.79 1.47 14.47
C LYS A 217 -9.43 0.23 13.67
N THR A 218 -8.37 -0.47 14.06
CA THR A 218 -7.99 -1.70 13.38
C THR A 218 -9.11 -2.74 13.46
N ALA A 219 -9.35 -3.42 12.34
CA ALA A 219 -10.34 -4.47 12.21
C ALA A 219 -9.67 -5.77 11.73
N SER A 220 -10.16 -6.91 12.21
CA SER A 220 -9.77 -8.22 11.66
C SER A 220 -10.77 -8.62 10.59
N ALA A 221 -10.29 -8.86 9.38
CA ALA A 221 -11.14 -9.23 8.26
C ALA A 221 -10.36 -10.14 7.29
N TYR A 222 -11.09 -11.00 6.58
CA TYR A 222 -10.54 -11.84 5.49
C TYR A 222 -9.28 -12.64 5.88
N GLY A 223 -9.22 -13.10 7.13
CA GLY A 223 -8.10 -13.88 7.67
C GLY A 223 -6.87 -13.07 8.12
N CYS A 224 -6.95 -11.73 8.05
CA CYS A 224 -5.89 -10.81 8.47
C CYS A 224 -6.26 -10.05 9.75
N ASN A 225 -5.26 -9.82 10.60
CA ASN A 225 -5.44 -9.25 11.94
C ASN A 225 -4.23 -8.43 12.43
N SER A 226 -3.29 -8.11 11.56
CA SER A 226 -2.09 -7.34 11.87
C SER A 226 -2.28 -5.83 11.70
N GLY A 227 -3.46 -5.39 11.23
CA GLY A 227 -3.80 -3.98 10.99
C GLY A 227 -4.15 -3.67 9.54
N GLU A 228 -4.19 -4.68 8.67
CA GLU A 228 -4.44 -4.58 7.23
C GLU A 228 -5.83 -4.02 6.89
N PHE A 229 -6.78 -4.12 7.83
CA PHE A 229 -8.12 -3.53 7.72
C PHE A 229 -8.41 -2.59 8.89
N ARG A 230 -9.32 -1.66 8.64
CA ARG A 230 -9.86 -0.75 9.64
C ARG A 230 -11.38 -0.64 9.54
N ASP A 231 -12.00 -0.28 10.65
CA ASP A 231 -13.29 0.38 10.66
C ASP A 231 -13.03 1.89 10.62
N GLN A 232 -13.57 2.56 9.61
CA GLN A 232 -13.53 3.99 9.43
C GLN A 232 -14.76 4.66 10.06
N VAL A 233 -14.55 5.83 10.64
CA VAL A 233 -15.61 6.76 11.01
C VAL A 233 -15.27 8.18 10.57
N VAL A 234 -16.16 8.78 9.79
CA VAL A 234 -16.10 10.19 9.42
C VAL A 234 -17.15 10.98 10.18
N ILE A 235 -16.75 12.01 10.93
CA ILE A 235 -17.70 12.91 11.59
C ILE A 235 -18.32 13.86 10.54
N LYS A 236 -19.65 13.86 10.44
CA LYS A 236 -20.40 14.70 9.50
C LYS A 236 -21.39 15.61 10.23
N PRO A 237 -21.58 16.86 9.79
CA PRO A 237 -22.65 17.71 10.30
C PRO A 237 -24.02 17.28 9.75
N SER A 238 -25.07 17.41 10.56
CA SER A 238 -26.48 17.27 10.17
C SER A 238 -27.33 18.31 10.91
N GLY A 239 -27.67 19.39 10.21
CA GLY A 239 -28.34 20.54 10.82
C GLY A 239 -27.51 21.17 11.94
N SER A 240 -28.05 21.21 13.15
CA SER A 240 -27.37 21.68 14.36
C SER A 240 -26.63 20.59 15.13
N THR A 241 -26.58 19.37 14.60
CA THR A 241 -25.96 18.21 15.25
C THR A 241 -24.85 17.63 14.39
N TYR A 242 -24.13 16.66 14.96
CA TYR A 242 -23.12 15.86 14.29
C TYR A 242 -23.51 14.39 14.38
N TYR A 243 -23.09 13.58 13.42
CA TYR A 243 -23.23 12.14 13.46
C TYR A 243 -21.95 11.48 12.97
N HIS A 244 -21.82 10.19 13.26
CA HIS A 244 -20.75 9.35 12.76
C HIS A 244 -21.20 8.68 11.47
N ASN A 245 -20.45 8.84 10.39
CA ASN A 245 -20.62 8.04 9.20
C ASN A 245 -19.62 6.88 9.26
N THR A 246 -20.10 5.69 9.55
CA THR A 246 -19.27 4.49 9.79
C THR A 246 -19.15 3.65 8.53
N GLN A 247 -17.98 3.09 8.27
CA GLN A 247 -17.70 2.22 7.12
C GLN A 247 -16.64 1.19 7.54
N GLY A 248 -16.83 -0.10 7.20
CA GLY A 248 -15.84 -1.12 7.54
C GLY A 248 -16.36 -2.55 7.48
N PRO A 249 -15.46 -3.55 7.48
CA PRO A 249 -14.01 -3.39 7.42
C PRO A 249 -13.53 -3.03 6.00
N GLU A 250 -12.63 -2.05 5.89
CA GLU A 250 -12.00 -1.63 4.63
C GLU A 250 -10.47 -1.76 4.70
N PRO A 251 -9.75 -1.89 3.56
CA PRO A 251 -8.30 -1.91 3.56
C PRO A 251 -7.72 -0.67 4.23
N ASN A 252 -6.77 -0.84 5.16
CA ASN A 252 -6.28 0.24 6.00
C ASN A 252 -5.24 1.12 5.26
N PRO A 253 -5.53 2.40 4.94
CA PRO A 253 -4.61 3.29 4.26
C PRO A 253 -3.42 3.73 5.13
N GLU A 254 -3.43 3.43 6.43
CA GLU A 254 -2.29 3.62 7.33
C GLU A 254 -1.24 2.52 7.14
N VAL A 255 -0.78 2.31 5.89
CA VAL A 255 0.07 1.17 5.46
C VAL A 255 1.42 1.07 6.17
N PHE A 256 1.80 2.11 6.92
CA PHE A 256 3.03 2.16 7.74
C PHE A 256 2.77 1.86 9.22
N SER A 257 1.52 1.66 9.62
CA SER A 257 1.13 1.31 10.99
C SER A 257 1.09 -0.20 11.26
N TYR A 258 1.29 -1.02 10.22
CA TYR A 258 1.26 -2.48 10.32
C TYR A 258 2.25 -3.16 9.35
N PRO A 259 2.70 -4.39 9.66
CA PRO A 259 3.46 -5.19 8.71
C PRO A 259 2.58 -5.52 7.51
N MET A 260 2.97 -5.04 6.33
CA MET A 260 2.26 -5.36 5.11
C MET A 260 2.32 -6.87 4.84
N PRO A 261 1.20 -7.52 4.48
CA PRO A 261 1.17 -8.96 4.28
C PRO A 261 1.93 -9.38 3.01
N VAL A 262 2.10 -8.44 2.07
CA VAL A 262 2.89 -8.56 0.83
C VAL A 262 3.36 -7.20 0.34
N TRP A 263 4.44 -7.19 -0.45
CA TRP A 263 5.09 -5.97 -0.93
C TRP A 263 4.18 -5.08 -1.82
N TRP A 264 3.17 -5.64 -2.52
CA TRP A 264 2.23 -4.84 -3.34
C TRP A 264 1.07 -4.24 -2.55
N TRP A 265 0.94 -4.57 -1.26
CA TRP A 265 -0.24 -4.23 -0.47
C TRP A 265 -0.51 -2.73 -0.42
N ALA A 266 0.52 -1.90 -0.23
CA ALA A 266 0.37 -0.44 -0.22
C ALA A 266 -0.23 0.10 -1.53
N GLY A 267 0.24 -0.41 -2.68
CA GLY A 267 -0.30 -0.03 -3.98
C GLY A 267 -1.76 -0.46 -4.15
N TYR A 268 -2.09 -1.68 -3.70
CA TYR A 268 -3.47 -2.18 -3.70
C TYR A 268 -4.41 -1.31 -2.84
N VAL A 269 -4.01 -1.01 -1.59
CA VAL A 269 -4.80 -0.18 -0.67
C VAL A 269 -5.05 1.21 -1.27
N LEU A 270 -4.00 1.84 -1.79
CA LEU A 270 -4.09 3.16 -2.40
C LEU A 270 -5.02 3.15 -3.62
N ALA A 271 -4.86 2.16 -4.50
CA ALA A 271 -5.73 1.99 -5.66
C ALA A 271 -7.20 1.74 -5.25
N TRP A 272 -7.45 1.00 -4.18
CA TRP A 272 -8.79 0.73 -3.66
C TRP A 272 -9.49 2.01 -3.19
N HIS A 273 -8.78 2.86 -2.43
CA HIS A 273 -9.27 4.13 -1.89
C HIS A 273 -9.48 5.22 -2.96
N TRP A 274 -8.89 5.07 -4.14
CA TRP A 274 -9.12 5.99 -5.27
C TRP A 274 -10.25 5.58 -6.21
N ALA A 275 -10.68 4.32 -6.14
CA ALA A 275 -11.67 3.78 -7.07
C ALA A 275 -13.10 3.88 -6.58
N ASN A 276 -13.25 4.01 -5.27
CA ASN A 276 -14.50 4.10 -4.54
C ASN A 276 -14.59 5.50 -3.92
#